data_AF-A0A3S5BJU2-F1
#
_entry.id   AF-A0A3S5BJU2-F1
#
_cell.length_a   1.000
_cell.length_b   1.000
_cell.length_c   1.000
_cell.angle_alpha   90.00
_cell.angle_beta   90.00
_cell.angle_gamma   90.00
#
_symmetry.space_group_name_H-M   'P 1'
#
loop_
_entity.id
_entity.type
_entity.pdbx_description
1 polymer ?
#
loop_
_entity_poly.entity_id
_entity_poly.type
_entity_poly.pdbx_seq_one_letter_code
_entity_poly.pdbx_strand_id
1 'polypeptide(L)'
;MVSYCENQLDCRRTQMLAHFGEAFDAAHCCLIVGCLCDNCQLADRRRLAQRDVTEDAKLVVSAVQHFFNSRRNVTINYCIELFRGKLNLV
;
A
#
# COMPACT_ATOMS: atom_id res chain seq x y z
N MET A 1 -9.17 -7.93 -1.27
CA MET A 1 -9.26 -7.59 0.16
C MET A 1 -8.04 -6.81 0.67
N VAL A 2 -6.79 -7.27 0.45
CA VAL A 2 -5.57 -6.53 0.89
C VAL A 2 -5.47 -5.12 0.27
N SER A 3 -5.68 -5.01 -1.05
CA SER A 3 -5.67 -3.72 -1.75
C SER A 3 -6.67 -2.70 -1.19
N TYR A 4 -7.82 -3.14 -0.68
CA TYR A 4 -8.76 -2.24 0.02
C TYR A 4 -8.12 -1.71 1.31
N CYS A 5 -7.56 -2.58 2.15
CA CYS A 5 -6.94 -2.17 3.41
C CYS A 5 -5.74 -1.23 3.20
N GLU A 6 -4.89 -1.51 2.22
CA GLU A 6 -3.67 -0.73 1.92
C GLU A 6 -3.97 0.59 1.18
N ASN A 7 -5.07 0.65 0.42
CA ASN A 7 -5.48 1.87 -0.23
C ASN A 7 -6.07 2.85 0.78
N GLN A 8 -5.19 3.70 1.29
CA GLN A 8 -5.58 4.78 2.18
C GLN A 8 -6.04 6.03 1.42
N LEU A 9 -6.00 6.07 0.08
CA LEU A 9 -6.25 7.30 -0.68
C LEU A 9 -7.71 7.40 -1.17
N ASP A 10 -8.20 6.36 -1.82
CA ASP A 10 -9.48 6.42 -2.52
C ASP A 10 -10.67 6.28 -1.56
N CYS A 11 -11.81 6.90 -1.88
CA CYS A 11 -13.01 6.79 -1.06
C CYS A 11 -13.40 5.32 -0.79
N ARG A 12 -13.63 4.96 0.48
CA ARG A 12 -14.02 3.58 0.85
C ARG A 12 -15.28 3.11 0.14
N ARG A 13 -16.26 4.01 -0.03
CA ARG A 13 -17.52 3.70 -0.72
C ARG A 13 -17.30 3.41 -2.20
N THR A 14 -16.50 4.23 -2.88
CA THR A 14 -16.11 3.97 -4.27
C THR A 14 -15.41 2.62 -4.40
N GLN A 15 -14.45 2.31 -3.51
CA GLN A 15 -13.74 1.03 -3.55
C GLN A 15 -14.69 -0.17 -3.33
N MET A 16 -15.60 -0.09 -2.36
CA MET A 16 -16.57 -1.16 -2.09
C MET A 16 -17.55 -1.35 -3.24
N LEU A 17 -18.13 -0.28 -3.76
CA LEU A 17 -19.16 -0.35 -4.81
C LEU A 17 -18.55 -0.77 -6.15
N ALA A 18 -17.34 -0.30 -6.48
CA ALA A 18 -16.61 -0.73 -7.66
C ALA A 18 -16.33 -2.25 -7.66
N HIS A 19 -16.12 -2.87 -6.50
CA HIS A 19 -15.98 -4.33 -6.39
C HIS A 19 -17.23 -5.08 -6.87
N PHE A 20 -18.41 -4.48 -6.71
CA PHE A 20 -19.68 -5.01 -7.19
C PHE A 20 -20.07 -4.50 -8.59
N GLY A 21 -19.17 -3.76 -9.27
CA GLY A 21 -19.43 -3.17 -10.59
C GLY A 21 -20.30 -1.91 -10.56
N GLU A 22 -20.51 -1.32 -9.38
CA GLU A 22 -21.29 -0.10 -9.21
C GLU A 22 -20.40 1.14 -9.21
N ALA A 23 -20.80 2.16 -9.98
CA ALA A 23 -20.11 3.44 -10.00
C ALA A 23 -20.60 4.34 -8.86
N PHE A 24 -19.67 4.95 -8.11
CA PHE A 24 -19.99 5.88 -7.03
C PHE A 24 -19.06 7.08 -7.05
N ASP A 25 -19.64 8.27 -7.13
CA ASP A 25 -18.92 9.53 -7.02
C ASP A 25 -18.48 9.78 -5.56
N ALA A 26 -17.16 9.87 -5.35
CA ALA A 26 -16.58 10.14 -4.04
C ALA A 26 -17.08 11.45 -3.41
N ALA A 27 -17.50 12.44 -4.20
CA ALA A 27 -18.12 13.66 -3.70
C ALA A 27 -19.42 13.38 -2.92
N HIS A 28 -20.12 12.30 -3.24
CA HIS A 28 -21.33 11.90 -2.50
C HIS A 28 -21.05 11.33 -1.10
N CYS A 29 -19.77 11.06 -0.77
CA CYS A 29 -19.38 10.53 0.53
C CYS A 29 -19.69 11.50 1.69
N CYS A 30 -19.74 12.81 1.43
CA CYS A 30 -19.99 13.85 2.43
C CYS A 30 -21.45 14.34 2.51
N LEU A 31 -22.36 13.78 1.71
CA LEU A 31 -23.77 14.24 1.69
C LEU A 31 -24.50 13.99 3.01
N ILE A 32 -24.15 12.93 3.74
CA ILE A 32 -24.73 12.62 5.05
C ILE A 32 -23.75 13.04 6.14
N VAL A 33 -24.16 14.04 6.93
CA VAL A 33 -23.40 14.55 8.07
C VAL A 33 -23.10 13.41 9.05
N GLY A 34 -21.83 13.27 9.43
CA GLY A 34 -21.38 12.22 10.36
C GLY A 34 -21.11 10.86 9.71
N CYS A 35 -21.30 10.70 8.40
CA CYS A 35 -21.07 9.44 7.70
C CYS A 35 -19.85 9.46 6.75
N LEU A 36 -18.97 10.46 6.82
CA LEU A 36 -17.77 10.50 5.97
C LEU A 36 -16.84 9.30 6.30
N CYS A 37 -16.28 8.64 5.28
CA CYS A 37 -15.31 7.55 5.52
C CYS A 37 -13.94 8.09 5.97
N ASP A 38 -13.13 7.24 6.60
CA ASP A 38 -11.76 7.53 7.03
C ASP A 38 -10.90 8.15 5.91
N ASN A 39 -10.98 7.59 4.70
CA ASN A 39 -10.14 8.03 3.61
C ASN A 39 -10.45 9.48 3.19
N CYS A 40 -11.74 9.81 3.03
CA CYS A 40 -12.19 11.16 2.71
C CYS A 40 -11.97 12.13 3.88
N GLN A 41 -12.12 11.68 5.13
CA GLN A 41 -11.89 12.52 6.31
C GLN A 41 -10.45 13.03 6.41
N LEU A 42 -9.49 12.21 5.97
CA LEU A 42 -8.08 12.55 5.98
C LEU A 42 -7.61 13.23 4.68
N ALA A 43 -8.46 13.39 3.66
CA ALA A 43 -8.05 13.86 2.33
C ALA A 43 -7.30 15.19 2.40
N ASP A 44 -7.86 16.19 3.08
CA ASP A 44 -7.28 17.54 3.19
C ASP A 44 -5.99 17.60 4.04
N ARG A 45 -5.74 16.58 4.86
CA ARG A 45 -4.59 16.53 5.79
C ARG A 45 -3.39 15.83 5.19
N ARG A 46 -3.54 15.15 4.04
CA ARG A 46 -2.49 14.36 3.42
C ARG A 46 -1.65 15.21 2.49
N ARG A 47 -0.33 14.98 2.56
CA ARG A 47 0.61 15.43 1.55
C ARG A 47 1.00 14.22 0.72
N LEU A 48 0.56 14.19 -0.54
CA LEU A 48 0.86 13.11 -1.46
C LEU A 48 2.09 13.50 -2.30
N ALA A 49 3.00 12.56 -2.44
CA ALA A 49 4.13 12.66 -3.35
C ALA A 49 4.20 11.37 -4.16
N GLN A 50 4.14 11.49 -5.48
CA GLN A 50 4.45 10.37 -6.34
C GLN A 50 5.96 10.23 -6.41
N ARG A 51 6.47 9.03 -6.15
CA ARG A 51 7.90 8.72 -6.24
C ARG A 51 8.08 7.51 -7.13
N ASP A 52 9.03 7.60 -8.05
CA ASP A 52 9.53 6.42 -8.75
C ASP A 52 10.42 5.61 -7.79
N VAL A 53 10.02 4.37 -7.53
CA VAL A 53 10.71 3.42 -6.65
C VAL A 53 11.20 2.19 -7.43
N THR A 54 11.31 2.30 -8.76
CA THR A 54 11.68 1.17 -9.65
C THR A 54 13.05 0.60 -9.31
N GLU A 55 14.06 1.44 -9.06
CA GLU A 55 15.40 0.98 -8.70
C GLU A 55 15.43 0.30 -7.32
N ASP A 56 14.72 0.86 -6.34
CA ASP A 56 14.55 0.25 -5.01
C ASP A 56 13.88 -1.13 -5.13
N ALA A 57 12.85 -1.25 -5.97
CA ALA A 57 12.13 -2.51 -6.21
C ALA A 57 13.03 -3.57 -6.87
N LYS A 58 13.87 -3.19 -7.85
CA LYS A 58 14.85 -4.09 -8.46
C LYS A 58 15.80 -4.67 -7.42
N LEU A 59 16.32 -3.85 -6.50
CA LEU A 59 17.20 -4.30 -5.42
C LEU A 59 16.51 -5.31 -4.50
N VAL A 60 15.24 -5.05 -4.13
CA VAL A 60 14.45 -5.98 -3.31
C VAL A 60 14.26 -7.32 -4.04
N VAL A 61 13.92 -7.31 -5.33
CA VAL A 61 13.76 -8.53 -6.15
C VAL A 61 15.08 -9.31 -6.20
N SER A 62 16.21 -8.64 -6.47
CA SER A 62 17.52 -9.28 -6.50
C SER A 62 17.91 -9.91 -5.15
N ALA A 63 17.60 -9.26 -4.03
CA ALA A 63 17.85 -9.81 -2.70
C ALA A 63 17.02 -11.09 -2.43
N VAL A 64 15.73 -11.08 -2.77
CA VAL A 64 14.86 -12.26 -2.65
C VAL A 64 15.36 -13.40 -3.54
N GLN A 65 15.78 -13.09 -4.77
CA GLN A 65 16.35 -14.07 -5.70
C GLN A 65 17.65 -14.68 -5.14
N HIS A 66 18.50 -13.88 -4.51
CA HIS A 66 19.71 -14.39 -3.83
C HIS A 66 19.35 -15.40 -2.73
N PHE A 67 18.40 -15.08 -1.85
CA PHE A 67 17.96 -16.00 -0.79
C PHE A 67 17.38 -17.31 -1.34
N PHE A 68 16.58 -17.21 -2.39
CA PHE A 68 16.03 -18.37 -3.08
C PHE A 68 17.14 -19.29 -3.62
N ASN A 69 18.11 -18.73 -4.35
CA ASN A 69 19.24 -19.48 -4.91
C ASN A 69 20.12 -20.13 -3.84
N SER A 70 20.32 -19.44 -2.71
CA SER A 70 21.06 -19.93 -1.54
C SER A 70 20.25 -20.91 -0.68
N ARG A 71 19.03 -21.30 -1.10
CA ARG A 71 18.09 -22.16 -0.36
C ARG A 71 17.81 -21.68 1.07
N ARG A 72 17.84 -20.36 1.28
CA ARG A 72 17.59 -19.73 2.57
C ARG A 72 16.17 -19.18 2.60
N ASN A 73 15.35 -19.75 3.48
CA ASN A 73 14.01 -19.22 3.73
C ASN A 73 14.11 -17.99 4.63
N VAL A 74 13.51 -16.88 4.20
CA VAL A 74 13.48 -15.62 4.94
C VAL A 74 12.04 -15.12 5.04
N THR A 75 11.73 -14.42 6.13
CA THR A 75 10.43 -13.77 6.31
C THR A 75 10.44 -12.37 5.70
N ILE A 76 9.26 -11.81 5.42
CA ILE A 76 9.15 -10.42 4.95
C ILE A 76 9.78 -9.43 5.94
N ASN A 77 9.64 -9.67 7.24
CA ASN A 77 10.24 -8.82 8.28
C ASN A 77 11.77 -8.85 8.22
N TYR A 78 12.37 -9.99 7.90
CA TYR A 78 13.82 -10.07 7.68
C TYR A 78 14.24 -9.22 6.48
N CYS A 79 13.52 -9.31 5.35
CA CYS A 79 13.79 -8.49 4.17
C CYS A 79 13.62 -6.98 4.45
N ILE A 80 12.62 -6.59 5.27
CA ILE A 80 12.41 -5.20 5.68
C ILE A 80 13.61 -4.67 6.49
N GLU A 81 14.06 -5.42 7.49
CA GLU A 81 15.17 -4.97 8.34
C GLU A 81 16.51 -4.98 7.59
N LEU A 82 16.67 -5.91 6.64
CA LEU A 82 17.79 -5.90 5.70
C LEU A 82 17.78 -4.66 4.80
N PHE A 83 16.65 -4.36 4.16
CA PHE A 83 16.52 -3.19 3.27
C PHE A 83 16.73 -1.87 4.02
N ARG A 84 16.36 -1.81 5.29
CA ARG A 84 16.63 -0.66 6.19
C ARG A 84 18.10 -0.55 6.62
N GLY A 85 18.96 -1.51 6.27
CA GLY A 85 20.37 -1.54 6.66
C GLY A 85 20.64 -1.90 8.12
N LYS A 86 19.65 -2.51 8.82
CA LYS A 86 19.82 -2.95 10.22
C LYS A 86 20.39 -4.35 10.35
N LEU A 87 20.38 -5.13 9.26
CA LEU A 87 20.95 -6.46 9.17
C LEU A 87 22.00 -6.47 8.06
N ASN A 88 23.03 -7.29 8.23
CA ASN A 88 24.04 -7.53 7.20
C ASN A 88 23.78 -8.89 6.53
N LEU A 89 24.07 -8.95 5.23
CA LEU A 89 24.27 -10.21 4.51
C LEU A 89 25.61 -10.78 5.00
N VAL A 90 25.58 -11.52 6.11
CA VAL A 90 26.71 -12.36 6.53
C VAL A 90 26.83 -13.53 5.56
#